data_AF-A0A1U7CKN4-F1
#
_entry.id   AF-A0A1U7CKN4-F1
#
_cell.length_a   1.000
_cell.length_b   1.000
_cell.length_c   1.000
_cell.angle_alpha   90.00
_cell.angle_beta   90.00
_cell.angle_gamma   90.00
#
_symmetry.space_group_name_H-M   'P 1'
#
loop_
_entity.id
_entity.type
_entity.pdbx_description
1 polymer ?
#
loop_
_entity_poly.entity_id
_entity_poly.type
_entity_poly.pdbx_seq_one_letter_code
_entity_poly.pdbx_strand_id
1 'polypeptide(L)'
;MATKPTRQQVEACDQFAEALVLITQAARLDGKGKLDRGDLGEIASRLAQASPAFGLDGIVARAMERRGRSLGLPSSTVELLTLVEDVKPLDALLLTDEDFRELVERVNEDLGEV
;
A
#
# COMPACT_ATOMS: atom_id res chain seq x y z
N MET A 1 9.25 17.48 -19.24
CA MET A 1 10.32 16.74 -18.54
C MET A 1 9.87 16.53 -17.12
N ALA A 2 9.68 15.27 -16.68
CA ALA A 2 9.42 14.99 -15.28
C ALA A 2 10.72 15.20 -14.50
N THR A 3 10.81 16.30 -13.78
CA THR A 3 11.91 16.54 -12.83
C THR A 3 11.84 15.50 -11.73
N LYS A 4 12.99 14.93 -11.33
CA LYS A 4 13.06 13.99 -10.21
C LYS A 4 12.41 14.62 -8.96
N PRO A 5 11.64 13.86 -8.17
CA PRO A 5 11.04 14.38 -6.95
C PRO A 5 12.11 14.95 -6.00
N THR A 6 11.78 16.04 -5.33
CA THR A 6 12.65 16.63 -4.30
C THR A 6 12.65 15.74 -3.05
N ARG A 7 13.66 15.89 -2.18
CA ARG A 7 13.71 15.19 -0.89
C ARG A 7 12.45 15.42 -0.06
N GLN A 8 11.94 16.65 -0.03
CA GLN A 8 10.71 16.99 0.70
C GLN A 8 9.48 16.31 0.10
N GLN A 9 9.41 16.15 -1.23
CA GLN A 9 8.31 15.44 -1.88
C GLN A 9 8.35 13.95 -1.55
N VAL A 10 9.53 13.33 -1.50
CA VAL A 10 9.68 11.92 -1.08
C VAL A 10 9.25 11.75 0.38
N GLU A 11 9.66 12.66 1.26
CA GLU A 11 9.27 12.62 2.68
C GLU A 11 7.75 12.80 2.87
N ALA A 12 7.12 13.68 2.10
CA ALA A 12 5.67 13.81 2.10
C ALA A 12 4.97 12.52 1.62
N CYS A 13 5.49 11.88 0.56
CA CYS A 13 4.99 10.59 0.09
C CYS A 13 5.09 9.52 1.20
N ASP A 14 6.22 9.48 1.91
CA ASP A 14 6.45 8.55 3.01
C ASP A 14 5.45 8.77 4.16
N GLN A 15 5.11 10.02 4.46
CA GLN A 15 4.11 10.38 5.47
C GLN A 15 2.68 10.01 5.04
N PHE A 16 2.30 10.25 3.79
CA PHE A 16 1.00 9.84 3.27
C PHE A 16 0.85 8.32 3.25
N ALA A 17 1.90 7.60 2.85
CA ALA A 17 1.95 6.15 2.89
C ALA A 17 1.82 5.62 4.32
N GLU A 18 2.51 6.23 5.28
CA GLU A 18 2.39 5.89 6.69
C GLU A 18 0.98 6.14 7.23
N ALA A 19 0.34 7.25 6.87
CA ALA A 19 -1.03 7.53 7.26
C ALA A 19 -2.00 6.42 6.78
N LEU A 20 -1.86 5.93 5.54
CA LEU A 20 -2.65 4.80 5.04
C LEU A 20 -2.42 3.53 5.85
N VAL A 21 -1.16 3.21 6.16
CA VAL A 21 -0.83 2.03 6.98
C VAL A 21 -1.45 2.15 8.37
N LEU A 22 -1.33 3.30 9.03
CA LEU A 22 -1.86 3.52 10.38
C LEU A 22 -3.39 3.46 10.40
N ILE A 23 -4.07 4.10 9.44
CA ILE A 23 -5.54 4.09 9.35
C ILE A 23 -6.05 2.66 9.15
N THR A 24 -5.44 1.92 8.20
CA THR A 24 -5.85 0.54 7.93
C THR A 24 -5.51 -0.38 9.09
N GLN A 25 -4.36 -0.21 9.75
CA GLN A 25 -3.99 -0.97 10.94
C GLN A 25 -4.97 -0.72 12.10
N ALA A 26 -5.31 0.53 12.37
CA ALA A 26 -6.30 0.88 13.38
C ALA A 26 -7.66 0.25 13.06
N ALA A 27 -8.10 0.31 11.80
CA ALA A 27 -9.35 -0.32 11.36
C ALA A 27 -9.35 -1.85 11.53
N ARG A 28 -8.22 -2.52 11.28
CA ARG A 28 -8.07 -3.96 11.52
C ARG A 28 -8.15 -4.30 13.01
N LEU A 29 -7.50 -3.51 13.87
CA LEU A 29 -7.48 -3.71 15.32
C LEU A 29 -8.85 -3.45 15.98
N ASP A 30 -9.59 -2.45 15.50
CA ASP A 30 -10.92 -2.09 16.02
C ASP A 30 -11.99 -3.13 15.63
N GLY A 31 -11.73 -3.94 14.58
CA GLY A 31 -12.56 -5.06 14.16
C GLY A 31 -13.75 -4.65 13.28
N LYS A 32 -13.71 -5.04 11.99
CA LYS A 32 -14.78 -5.13 10.96
C LYS A 32 -15.94 -4.10 10.92
N GLY A 33 -15.81 -2.93 11.54
CA GLY A 33 -17.00 -2.10 11.80
C GLY A 33 -17.33 -1.04 10.77
N LYS A 34 -16.34 -0.30 10.25
CA LYS A 34 -16.65 0.99 9.60
C LYS A 34 -15.80 1.41 8.42
N LEU A 35 -14.56 0.96 8.32
CA LEU A 35 -13.71 1.34 7.19
C LEU A 35 -13.81 0.26 6.14
N ASP A 36 -14.65 0.48 5.12
CA ASP A 36 -14.73 -0.40 3.97
C ASP A 36 -13.78 0.03 2.84
N ARG A 37 -13.83 -0.71 1.72
CA ARG A 37 -12.98 -0.43 0.54
C ARG A 37 -13.30 0.92 -0.09
N GLY A 38 -14.58 1.34 -0.07
CA GLY A 38 -15.02 2.64 -0.56
C GLY A 38 -14.47 3.77 0.29
N ASP A 39 -14.62 3.66 1.62
CA ASP A 39 -14.10 4.66 2.55
C ASP A 39 -12.58 4.80 2.43
N LEU A 40 -11.86 3.68 2.34
CA LEU A 40 -10.42 3.69 2.15
C LEU A 40 -10.03 4.31 0.79
N GLY A 41 -10.79 4.02 -0.26
CA GLY A 41 -10.67 4.64 -1.57
C GLY A 41 -10.76 6.17 -1.52
N GLU A 42 -11.74 6.70 -0.79
CA GLU A 42 -11.90 8.14 -0.60
C GLU A 42 -10.74 8.75 0.18
N ILE A 43 -10.31 8.12 1.27
CA ILE A 43 -9.18 8.59 2.08
C ILE A 43 -7.92 8.65 1.23
N ALA A 44 -7.61 7.58 0.50
CA ALA A 44 -6.42 7.51 -0.33
C ALA A 44 -6.46 8.54 -1.48
N SER A 45 -7.64 8.76 -2.07
CA SER A 45 -7.84 9.81 -3.07
C SER A 45 -7.56 11.21 -2.52
N ARG A 46 -8.04 11.52 -1.31
CA ARG A 46 -7.78 12.81 -0.65
C ARG A 46 -6.30 13.01 -0.32
N LEU A 47 -5.60 11.94 0.10
CA LEU A 47 -4.15 11.99 0.33
C LEU A 47 -3.39 12.24 -0.98
N ALA A 48 -3.78 11.57 -2.07
CA ALA A 48 -3.19 11.80 -3.38
C ALA A 48 -3.39 13.25 -3.87
N GLN A 49 -4.57 13.84 -3.64
CA GLN A 49 -4.83 15.25 -3.95
C GLN A 49 -3.99 16.24 -3.14
N ALA A 50 -3.57 15.85 -1.93
CA ALA A 50 -2.67 16.66 -1.09
C ALA A 50 -1.21 16.61 -1.59
N SER A 51 -0.86 15.68 -2.47
CA SER A 51 0.48 15.52 -3.02
C SER A 51 0.58 16.10 -4.44
N PRO A 52 1.40 17.13 -4.67
CA PRO A 52 1.62 17.66 -6.02
C PRO A 52 2.55 16.79 -6.87
N ALA A 53 3.24 15.81 -6.27
CA ALA A 53 4.33 15.07 -6.91
C ALA A 53 4.07 13.57 -7.05
N PHE A 54 3.15 13.00 -6.26
CA PHE A 54 2.83 11.58 -6.28
C PHE A 54 1.32 11.38 -6.38
N GLY A 55 0.90 10.65 -7.40
CA GLY A 55 -0.47 10.18 -7.51
C GLY A 55 -0.77 9.03 -6.53
N LEU A 56 -2.02 8.57 -6.57
CA LEU A 56 -2.53 7.50 -5.72
C LEU A 56 -1.63 6.26 -5.77
N ASP A 57 -1.27 5.77 -6.95
CA ASP A 57 -0.49 4.55 -7.14
C ASP A 57 0.87 4.62 -6.45
N GLY A 58 1.55 5.77 -6.53
CA GLY A 58 2.85 5.97 -5.87
C GLY A 58 2.75 5.94 -4.35
N ILE A 59 1.71 6.55 -3.79
CA ILE A 59 1.46 6.56 -2.34
C ILE A 59 1.07 5.15 -1.87
N VAL A 60 0.22 4.44 -2.63
CA VAL A 60 -0.23 3.09 -2.30
C VAL A 60 0.92 2.09 -2.41
N ALA A 61 1.75 2.15 -3.45
CA ALA A 61 2.92 1.30 -3.58
C ALA A 61 3.87 1.48 -2.38
N ARG A 62 4.09 2.74 -1.98
CA ARG A 62 4.90 3.04 -0.81
C ARG A 62 4.27 2.54 0.50
N ALA A 63 2.95 2.63 0.64
CA ALA A 63 2.23 2.09 1.79
C ALA A 63 2.35 0.56 1.87
N MET A 64 2.23 -0.12 0.73
CA MET A 64 2.42 -1.56 0.62
C MET A 64 3.83 -1.96 1.04
N GLU A 65 4.86 -1.31 0.50
CA GLU A 65 6.26 -1.57 0.87
C GLU A 65 6.49 -1.41 2.37
N ARG A 66 5.95 -0.35 2.99
CA ARG A 66 6.04 -0.13 4.44
C ARG A 66 5.36 -1.23 5.23
N ARG A 67 4.16 -1.64 4.82
CA ARG A 67 3.44 -2.76 5.44
C ARG A 67 4.26 -4.05 5.34
N GLY A 68 4.75 -4.37 4.14
CA GLY A 68 5.60 -5.53 3.90
C GLY A 68 6.80 -5.59 4.83
N ARG A 69 7.54 -4.49 4.88
CA ARG A 69 8.71 -4.34 5.77
C ARG A 69 8.35 -4.54 7.24
N SER A 70 7.21 -4.01 7.69
CA SER A 70 6.76 -4.17 9.08
C SER A 70 6.45 -5.64 9.44
N LEU A 71 6.11 -6.46 8.44
CA LEU A 71 5.82 -7.88 8.59
C LEU A 71 7.04 -8.78 8.33
N GLY A 72 8.21 -8.20 8.03
CA GLY A 72 9.44 -8.92 7.72
C GLY A 72 9.52 -9.46 6.29
N LEU A 73 8.66 -8.98 5.39
CA LEU A 73 8.62 -9.44 4.00
C LEU A 73 9.65 -8.72 3.11
N PRO A 74 10.21 -9.38 2.09
CA PRO A 74 11.14 -8.74 1.15
C PRO A 74 10.49 -7.60 0.37
N SER A 75 11.17 -6.46 0.28
CA SER A 75 10.68 -5.26 -0.44
C SER A 75 10.33 -5.56 -1.90
N SER A 76 11.18 -6.35 -2.56
CA SER A 76 10.99 -6.77 -3.95
C SER A 76 9.69 -7.51 -4.17
N THR A 77 9.30 -8.39 -3.25
CA THR A 77 8.07 -9.20 -3.37
C THR A 77 6.82 -8.35 -3.22
N VAL A 78 6.88 -7.29 -2.40
CA VAL A 78 5.75 -6.40 -2.18
C VAL A 78 5.59 -5.37 -3.30
N GLU A 79 6.68 -4.95 -3.93
CA GLU A 79 6.62 -4.17 -5.16
C GLU A 79 5.92 -4.96 -6.29
N LEU A 80 6.16 -6.26 -6.39
CA LEU A 80 5.52 -7.14 -7.39
C LEU A 80 4.00 -7.19 -7.23
N LEU A 81 3.47 -7.10 -6.00
CA LEU A 81 2.01 -7.03 -5.77
C LEU A 81 1.35 -5.84 -6.47
N THR A 82 2.09 -4.77 -6.75
CA THR A 82 1.57 -3.59 -7.45
C THR A 82 1.54 -3.76 -8.97
N LEU A 83 2.12 -4.85 -9.48
CA LEU A 83 2.23 -5.16 -10.90
C LEU A 83 1.29 -6.29 -11.35
N VAL A 84 0.67 -7.03 -10.42
CA VAL A 84 -0.26 -8.12 -10.72
C VAL A 84 -1.68 -7.56 -10.94
N GLU A 85 -2.27 -7.80 -12.11
CA GLU A 85 -3.59 -7.25 -12.50
C GLU A 85 -4.73 -7.69 -11.56
N ASP A 86 -4.65 -8.89 -10.99
CA ASP A 86 -5.67 -9.45 -10.10
C ASP A 86 -5.56 -8.95 -8.65
N VAL A 87 -4.49 -8.22 -8.32
CA VAL A 87 -4.27 -7.66 -6.99
C VAL A 87 -4.67 -6.20 -7.00
N LYS A 88 -5.53 -5.80 -6.06
CA LYS A 88 -5.85 -4.40 -5.77
C LYS A 88 -5.01 -3.94 -4.57
N PRO A 89 -3.91 -3.21 -4.77
CA PRO A 89 -2.96 -2.93 -3.69
C PRO A 89 -3.58 -2.12 -2.54
N LEU A 90 -4.50 -1.21 -2.84
CA LEU A 90 -5.21 -0.44 -1.82
C LEU A 90 -6.10 -1.34 -0.95
N ASP A 91 -6.87 -2.25 -1.57
CA ASP A 91 -7.73 -3.20 -0.84
C ASP A 91 -6.88 -4.18 -0.01
N ALA A 92 -5.69 -4.55 -0.52
CA ALA A 92 -4.76 -5.42 0.18
C ALA A 92 -4.29 -4.81 1.52
N LEU A 93 -4.32 -3.49 1.70
CA LEU A 93 -4.02 -2.86 3.00
C LEU A 93 -5.07 -3.17 4.08
N LEU A 94 -6.29 -3.59 3.72
CA LEU A 94 -7.32 -3.98 4.69
C LEU A 94 -7.22 -5.44 5.14
N LEU A 95 -6.48 -6.27 4.40
CA LEU A 95 -6.28 -7.69 4.73
C LEU A 95 -5.68 -7.83 6.12
N THR A 96 -5.97 -8.92 6.83
CA THR A 96 -5.25 -9.25 8.06
C THR A 96 -3.76 -9.47 7.77
N ASP A 97 -2.91 -9.50 8.80
CA ASP A 97 -1.48 -9.74 8.57
C ASP A 97 -1.20 -11.17 8.07
N GLU A 98 -2.09 -12.12 8.38
CA GLU A 98 -2.05 -13.48 7.85
C GLU A 98 -2.47 -13.49 6.37
N ASP A 99 -3.66 -12.99 6.04
CA ASP A 99 -4.15 -12.91 4.65
C ASP A 99 -3.19 -12.14 3.73
N PHE A 100 -2.53 -11.10 4.26
CA PHE A 100 -1.56 -10.33 3.50
C PHE A 100 -0.29 -11.12 3.21
N ARG A 101 0.21 -11.92 4.17
CA ARG A 101 1.35 -12.80 3.94
C ARG A 101 1.02 -13.87 2.91
N GLU A 102 -0.14 -14.51 3.05
CA GLU A 102 -0.61 -15.52 2.09
C GLU A 102 -0.72 -14.94 0.67
N LEU A 103 -1.22 -13.71 0.53
CA LEU A 103 -1.27 -13.01 -0.75
C LEU A 103 0.12 -12.82 -1.36
N VAL A 104 1.09 -12.40 -0.54
CA VAL A 104 2.48 -12.16 -0.97
C VAL A 104 3.15 -13.47 -1.38
N GLU A 105 2.95 -14.53 -0.61
CA GLU A 105 3.48 -15.87 -0.88
C GLU A 105 2.92 -16.43 -2.18
N ARG A 106 1.60 -16.38 -2.37
CA ARG A 106 0.94 -16.81 -3.62
C ARG A 106 1.50 -16.09 -4.84
N VAL A 107 1.64 -14.77 -4.78
CA VAL A 107 2.21 -14.00 -5.90
C VAL A 107 3.68 -14.35 -6.14
N ASN A 108 4.44 -14.65 -5.08
CA ASN A 108 5.83 -15.07 -5.22
C ASN A 108 5.95 -16.47 -5.85
N GLU A 109 5.04 -17.39 -5.54
CA GLU A 109 4.95 -18.71 -6.18
C GLU A 109 4.58 -18.59 -7.66
N ASP A 110 3.53 -17.81 -7.98
CA ASP A 110 3.08 -17.58 -9.35
C ASP A 110 4.19 -16.99 -10.25
N LEU A 111 5.09 -16.18 -9.68
CA LEU A 111 6.22 -15.58 -10.38
C LEU A 111 7.49 -16.44 -10.36
N GLY A 112 7.60 -17.39 -9.43
CA GLY A 112 8.71 -18.33 -9.30
C GLY A 112 8.54 -19.62 -10.10
N GLU A 113 7.31 -19.95 -10.52
CA GLU A 113 7.01 -21.06 -11.45
C GLU A 113 7.25 -20.71 -12.94
N VAL A 114 7.90 -19.58 -13.24
CA VAL A 114 8.25 -19.11 -14.61
C VAL A 114 9.74 -19.26 -14.90
#